data_AF-A0AA92C5S2-F1
#
_entry.id   AF-A0AA92C5S2-F1
#
_cell.length_a   1.000
_cell.length_b   1.000
_cell.length_c   1.000
_cell.angle_alpha   90.00
_cell.angle_beta   90.00
_cell.angle_gamma   90.00
#
_symmetry.space_group_name_H-M   'P 1'
#
loop_
_entity.id
_entity.type
_entity.pdbx_description
1 polymer ?
#
loop_
_entity_poly.entity_id
_entity_poly.type
_entity_poly.pdbx_seq_one_letter_code
_entity_poly.pdbx_strand_id
1 'polypeptide(L)'
;MEQLGFPPSISALVKECERFCEKECCGPNAFSFSPFNMIYHLTKYGEDISWTDIDSLQEQLSDFAEMVRSSYMPSEKLEVLEINAILTVDQLVCLVEEIGFGLIQAHAIYAPYRDEIEDREWEFSRMLRATA
;
A
#
# COMPACT_ATOMS: atom_id res chain seq x y z
N MET A 1 -20.70 -3.00 16.28
CA MET A 1 -19.40 -3.32 15.67
C MET A 1 -18.93 -2.04 15.06
N GLU A 2 -17.77 -1.58 15.50
CA GLU A 2 -17.26 -0.28 15.10
C GLU A 2 -16.60 -0.37 13.73
N GLN A 3 -16.79 0.66 12.92
CA GLN A 3 -16.24 0.76 11.57
C GLN A 3 -15.00 1.62 11.61
N LEU A 4 -13.95 1.14 10.97
CA LEU A 4 -12.66 1.81 10.91
C LEU A 4 -12.21 1.90 9.45
N GLY A 5 -11.69 3.07 9.08
CA GLY A 5 -11.08 3.32 7.79
C GLY A 5 -9.60 3.64 7.95
N PHE A 6 -8.80 3.29 6.96
CA PHE A 6 -7.41 3.72 6.89
C PHE A 6 -7.31 5.23 6.60
N PRO A 7 -6.18 5.88 6.97
CA PRO A 7 -5.87 7.23 6.50
C PRO A 7 -5.92 7.30 4.96
N PRO A 8 -6.28 8.45 4.34
CA PRO A 8 -6.55 8.52 2.90
C PRO A 8 -5.44 8.00 1.98
N SER A 9 -4.17 8.29 2.31
CA SER A 9 -3.00 7.83 1.57
C SER A 9 -2.86 6.29 1.63
N ILE A 10 -3.02 5.71 2.81
CA ILE A 10 -2.98 4.28 3.05
C ILE A 10 -4.17 3.59 2.38
N SER A 11 -5.36 4.20 2.44
CA SER A 11 -6.55 3.71 1.74
C SER A 11 -6.32 3.62 0.22
N ALA A 12 -5.64 4.61 -0.36
CA ALA A 12 -5.26 4.60 -1.77
C ALA A 12 -4.24 3.49 -2.10
N LEU A 13 -3.26 3.26 -1.22
CA LEU A 13 -2.28 2.17 -1.35
C LEU A 13 -2.95 0.79 -1.25
N VAL A 14 -3.83 0.60 -0.26
CA VAL A 14 -4.57 -0.64 -0.03
C VAL A 14 -5.42 -1.00 -1.25
N LYS A 15 -6.08 -0.01 -1.87
CA LYS A 15 -6.84 -0.21 -3.11
C LYS A 15 -5.98 -0.63 -4.28
N GLU A 16 -4.75 -0.12 -4.41
CA GLU A 16 -3.83 -0.57 -5.46
C GLU A 16 -3.37 -2.03 -5.26
N CYS A 17 -3.43 -2.51 -4.02
CA CYS A 17 -3.11 -3.90 -3.69
C CYS A 17 -4.28 -4.88 -3.98
N GLU A 18 -5.45 -4.39 -4.42
CA GLU A 18 -6.61 -5.21 -4.78
C GLU A 18 -6.37 -5.93 -6.11
N ARG A 19 -6.46 -7.28 -6.12
CA ARG A 19 -6.16 -8.12 -7.30
C ARG A 19 -7.39 -8.57 -8.10
N PHE A 20 -8.46 -8.98 -7.41
CA PHE A 20 -9.66 -9.52 -8.03
C PHE A 20 -10.88 -9.23 -7.14
N CYS A 21 -11.53 -8.09 -7.34
CA CYS A 21 -12.81 -7.80 -6.69
C CYS A 21 -13.94 -7.93 -7.70
N GLU A 22 -14.46 -9.16 -7.84
CA GLU A 22 -15.84 -9.35 -8.26
C GLU A 22 -16.74 -9.01 -7.07
N LYS A 23 -17.86 -8.32 -7.31
CA LYS A 23 -18.79 -7.75 -6.32
C LYS A 23 -19.20 -8.68 -5.15
N GLU A 24 -19.00 -9.99 -5.28
CA GLU A 24 -19.41 -11.03 -4.33
C GLU A 24 -18.23 -11.68 -3.56
N CYS A 25 -16.97 -11.34 -3.86
CA CYS A 25 -15.77 -12.02 -3.33
C CYS A 25 -14.80 -11.12 -2.53
N CYS A 26 -15.12 -9.84 -2.34
CA CYS A 26 -14.17 -8.87 -1.78
C CYS A 26 -14.11 -9.03 -0.26
N GLY A 27 -13.20 -9.89 0.20
CA GLY A 27 -12.70 -9.96 1.56
C GLY A 27 -11.17 -9.88 1.54
N PRO A 28 -10.47 -10.21 2.64
CA PRO A 28 -9.02 -10.01 2.74
C PRO A 28 -8.21 -10.77 1.66
N ASN A 29 -8.74 -11.88 1.14
CA ASN A 29 -8.10 -12.66 0.07
C ASN A 29 -8.10 -11.97 -1.31
N ALA A 30 -8.89 -10.90 -1.49
CA ALA A 30 -8.86 -10.09 -2.69
C ALA A 30 -7.65 -9.14 -2.73
N PHE A 31 -6.93 -8.99 -1.62
CA PHE A 31 -5.80 -8.09 -1.48
C PHE A 31 -4.48 -8.85 -1.50
N SER A 32 -3.50 -8.28 -2.19
CA SER A 32 -2.13 -8.74 -2.20
C SER A 32 -1.20 -7.56 -1.94
N PHE A 33 -0.71 -7.47 -0.70
CA PHE A 33 0.29 -6.50 -0.26
C PHE A 33 1.71 -6.86 -0.73
N SER A 34 1.82 -7.33 -1.98
CA SER A 34 3.08 -7.64 -2.62
C SER A 34 3.87 -6.35 -2.84
N PRO A 35 5.18 -6.31 -2.54
CA PRO A 35 6.02 -5.13 -2.78
C PRO A 35 5.90 -4.57 -4.20
N PHE A 36 5.71 -5.42 -5.22
CA PHE A 36 5.51 -4.99 -6.61
C PHE A 36 4.25 -4.13 -6.83
N ASN A 37 3.15 -4.42 -6.13
CA ASN A 37 1.94 -3.60 -6.22
C ASN A 37 2.16 -2.24 -5.56
N MET A 38 2.94 -2.22 -4.48
CA MET A 38 3.31 -0.99 -3.78
C MET A 38 4.28 -0.15 -4.61
N ILE A 39 5.26 -0.76 -5.29
CA ILE A 39 6.13 -0.07 -6.26
C ILE A 39 5.25 0.63 -7.30
N TYR A 40 4.32 -0.10 -7.92
CA TYR A 40 3.41 0.48 -8.90
C TYR A 40 2.58 1.65 -8.32
N HIS A 41 2.05 1.49 -7.11
CA HIS A 41 1.33 2.58 -6.44
C HIS A 41 2.19 3.85 -6.28
N LEU A 42 3.45 3.66 -5.89
CA LEU A 42 4.37 4.74 -5.59
C LEU A 42 4.89 5.41 -6.87
N THR A 43 5.02 4.65 -7.98
CA THR A 43 5.56 5.19 -9.24
C THR A 43 4.51 5.57 -10.30
N LYS A 44 3.22 5.27 -10.11
CA LYS A 44 2.21 5.53 -11.16
C LYS A 44 2.00 7.01 -11.53
N TYR A 45 2.42 7.94 -10.66
CA TYR A 45 2.30 9.39 -10.90
C TYR A 45 3.66 10.11 -10.99
N GLY A 46 4.77 9.35 -10.94
CA GLY A 46 6.13 9.88 -11.02
C GLY A 46 7.17 8.74 -10.96
N GLU A 47 8.34 8.95 -11.54
CA GLU A 47 9.34 7.88 -11.72
C GLU A 47 10.18 7.60 -10.47
N ASP A 48 9.90 8.24 -9.34
CA ASP A 48 10.73 8.12 -8.15
C ASP A 48 9.94 7.67 -6.91
N ILE A 49 10.52 6.74 -6.18
CA ILE A 49 10.06 6.37 -4.85
C ILE A 49 11.02 7.03 -3.86
N SER A 50 10.64 8.22 -3.37
CA SER A 50 11.46 8.91 -2.37
C SER A 50 11.34 8.24 -1.00
N TRP A 51 12.46 8.17 -0.27
CA TRP A 51 12.45 7.80 1.15
C TRP A 51 11.51 8.70 1.97
N THR A 52 11.37 9.98 1.60
CA THR A 52 10.44 10.89 2.26
C THR A 52 8.99 10.42 2.15
N ASP A 53 8.60 9.86 1.00
CA ASP A 53 7.23 9.37 0.79
C ASP A 53 7.01 8.07 1.58
N ILE A 54 8.00 7.20 1.62
CA ILE A 54 7.96 5.97 2.42
C ILE A 54 7.87 6.31 3.90
N ASP A 55 8.73 7.20 4.40
CA ASP A 55 8.76 7.60 5.81
C ASP A 55 7.42 8.22 6.23
N SER A 56 6.83 9.06 5.36
CA SER A 56 5.49 9.62 5.58
C SER A 56 4.39 8.55 5.65
N LEU A 57 4.46 7.52 4.80
CA LEU A 57 3.51 6.39 4.86
C LEU A 57 3.75 5.51 6.10
N GLN A 58 5.00 5.28 6.49
CA GLN A 58 5.36 4.55 7.71
C GLN A 58 4.85 5.27 8.96
N GLU A 59 5.03 6.59 9.03
CA GLU A 59 4.52 7.42 10.14
C GLU A 59 2.99 7.29 10.22
N GLN A 60 2.28 7.42 9.10
CA GLN A 60 0.82 7.28 9.08
C GLN A 60 0.34 5.88 9.48
N LEU A 61 1.05 4.81 9.10
CA LEU A 61 0.75 3.45 9.53
C LEU A 61 1.01 3.27 11.03
N SER A 62 2.13 3.81 11.53
CA SER A 62 2.49 3.76 12.95
C SER A 62 1.46 4.50 13.82
N ASP A 63 1.12 5.73 13.45
CA ASP A 63 0.12 6.55 14.15
C ASP A 63 -1.25 5.88 14.16
N PHE A 64 -1.63 5.26 13.03
CA PHE A 64 -2.87 4.52 12.94
C PHE A 64 -2.87 3.28 13.86
N ALA A 65 -1.79 2.49 13.87
CA ALA A 65 -1.66 1.34 14.76
C ALA A 65 -1.67 1.75 16.24
N GLU A 66 -1.02 2.86 16.61
CA GLU A 66 -1.04 3.38 17.97
C GLU A 66 -2.42 3.88 18.38
N MET A 67 -3.13 4.60 17.49
CA MET A 67 -4.51 5.03 17.71
C MET A 67 -5.42 3.82 17.97
N VAL A 68 -5.30 2.76 17.16
CA VAL A 68 -6.12 1.54 17.35
C VAL A 68 -5.78 0.84 18.68
N ARG A 69 -4.49 0.66 18.99
CA ARG A 69 -4.04 0.01 20.24
C ARG A 69 -4.46 0.79 21.49
N SER A 70 -4.53 2.11 21.42
CA SER A 70 -4.92 2.96 22.56
C SER A 70 -6.44 3.06 22.74
N SER A 71 -7.21 2.84 21.67
CA SER A 71 -8.66 3.04 21.66
C SER A 71 -9.46 1.76 21.93
N TYR A 72 -8.89 0.58 21.64
CA TYR A 72 -9.62 -0.70 21.65
C TYR A 72 -8.85 -1.82 22.36
N MET A 73 -9.57 -2.85 22.79
CA MET A 73 -8.96 -4.04 23.39
C MET A 73 -8.42 -4.99 22.30
N PRO A 74 -7.30 -5.70 22.53
CA PRO A 74 -6.67 -6.60 21.53
C PRO A 74 -7.61 -7.61 20.84
N SER A 75 -8.58 -8.16 21.58
CA SER A 75 -9.55 -9.14 21.09
C SER A 75 -10.82 -8.55 20.49
N GLU A 76 -10.98 -7.22 20.54
CA GLU A 76 -12.15 -6.53 20.02
C GLU A 76 -12.20 -6.62 18.49
N LYS A 77 -13.41 -6.77 17.93
CA LYS A 77 -13.62 -6.94 16.50
C LYS A 77 -14.05 -5.63 15.85
N LEU A 78 -13.30 -5.21 14.83
CA LEU A 78 -13.52 -4.00 14.06
C LEU A 78 -13.81 -4.38 12.60
N GLU A 79 -14.76 -3.67 11.98
CA GLU A 79 -15.02 -3.75 10.55
C GLU A 79 -14.09 -2.78 9.83
N VAL A 80 -13.21 -3.31 8.98
CA VAL A 80 -12.25 -2.53 8.18
C VAL A 80 -12.82 -2.33 6.79
N LEU A 81 -13.17 -1.08 6.48
CA LEU A 81 -13.99 -0.74 5.32
C LEU A 81 -13.28 -1.04 3.99
N GLU A 82 -12.00 -0.71 3.89
CA GLU A 82 -11.23 -0.83 2.64
C GLU A 82 -11.11 -2.27 2.15
N ILE A 83 -11.02 -3.23 3.06
CA ILE A 83 -10.83 -4.65 2.74
C ILE A 83 -12.08 -5.49 2.97
N ASN A 84 -13.19 -4.84 3.35
CA ASN A 84 -14.47 -5.45 3.67
C ASN A 84 -14.31 -6.70 4.57
N ALA A 85 -13.60 -6.52 5.69
CA ALA A 85 -13.24 -7.60 6.60
C ALA A 85 -13.51 -7.22 8.05
N ILE A 86 -13.88 -8.22 8.86
CA ILE A 86 -13.95 -8.07 10.30
C ILE A 86 -12.68 -8.69 10.88
N LEU A 87 -11.84 -7.85 11.49
CA LEU A 87 -10.57 -8.26 12.09
C LEU A 87 -10.61 -8.01 13.60
N THR A 88 -9.86 -8.80 14.37
CA THR A 88 -9.51 -8.36 15.73
C THR A 88 -8.52 -7.20 15.68
N VAL A 89 -8.43 -6.42 16.75
CA VAL A 89 -7.42 -5.36 16.88
C VAL A 89 -6.01 -5.89 16.62
N ASP A 90 -5.63 -7.03 17.21
CA ASP A 90 -4.32 -7.65 16.95
C ASP A 90 -4.12 -8.00 15.47
N GLN A 91 -5.15 -8.52 14.79
CA GLN A 91 -5.08 -8.85 13.37
C GLN A 91 -4.93 -7.61 12.49
N LEU A 92 -5.66 -6.54 12.79
CA LEU A 92 -5.55 -5.27 12.09
C LEU A 92 -4.16 -4.65 12.27
N VAL A 93 -3.64 -4.66 13.48
CA VAL A 93 -2.30 -4.17 13.80
C VAL A 93 -1.24 -4.97 13.05
N CYS A 94 -1.33 -6.31 13.03
CA CYS A 94 -0.42 -7.15 12.24
C CYS A 94 -0.51 -6.82 10.74
N LEU A 95 -1.71 -6.59 10.21
CA LEU A 95 -1.90 -6.18 8.82
C LEU A 95 -1.21 -4.83 8.53
N VAL A 96 -1.33 -3.86 9.42
CA VAL A 96 -0.67 -2.55 9.31
C VAL A 96 0.85 -2.72 9.27
N GLU A 97 1.41 -3.56 10.15
CA GLU A 97 2.84 -3.87 10.18
C GLU A 97 3.32 -4.57 8.90
N GLU A 98 2.54 -5.51 8.36
CA GLU A 98 2.84 -6.17 7.09
C GLU A 98 2.81 -5.21 5.90
N ILE A 99 1.87 -4.26 5.87
CA ILE A 99 1.86 -3.18 4.86
C ILE A 99 3.13 -2.34 4.98
N GLY A 100 3.50 -1.96 6.21
CA GLY A 100 4.73 -1.21 6.47
C GLY A 100 5.98 -1.96 6.00
N PHE A 101 6.08 -3.24 6.31
CA PHE A 101 7.19 -4.07 5.84
C PHE A 101 7.24 -4.19 4.30
N GLY A 102 6.08 -4.32 3.67
CA GLY A 102 5.95 -4.34 2.22
C GLY A 102 6.48 -3.06 1.56
N LEU A 103 6.22 -1.88 2.14
CA LEU A 103 6.72 -0.59 1.65
C LEU A 103 8.25 -0.50 1.70
N ILE A 104 8.86 -0.98 2.78
CA ILE A 104 10.33 -1.02 2.92
C ILE A 104 10.92 -1.95 1.85
N GLN A 105 10.31 -3.11 1.63
CA GLN A 105 10.75 -4.03 0.58
C GLN A 105 10.57 -3.45 -0.82
N ALA A 106 9.46 -2.75 -1.07
CA ALA A 106 9.18 -2.10 -2.35
C ALA A 106 10.33 -1.16 -2.73
N HIS A 107 10.75 -0.32 -1.80
CA HIS A 107 11.89 0.55 -2.00
C HIS A 107 13.21 -0.21 -2.20
N ALA A 108 13.49 -1.21 -1.35
CA ALA A 108 14.72 -1.99 -1.46
C ALA A 108 14.85 -2.73 -2.79
N ILE A 109 13.72 -3.15 -3.38
CA ILE A 109 13.65 -3.76 -4.70
C ILE A 109 13.80 -2.71 -5.80
N TYR A 110 13.14 -1.55 -5.67
CA TYR A 110 13.11 -0.52 -6.71
C TYR A 110 14.41 0.27 -6.84
N ALA A 111 14.95 0.75 -5.72
CA ALA A 111 16.04 1.72 -5.68
C ALA A 111 17.29 1.30 -6.48
N PRO A 112 17.74 0.03 -6.48
CA PRO A 112 18.89 -0.39 -7.28
C PRO A 112 18.71 -0.30 -8.79
N TYR A 113 17.46 -0.30 -9.28
CA TYR A 113 17.12 -0.31 -10.71
C TYR A 113 16.48 0.99 -11.18
N ARG A 114 16.31 1.98 -10.30
CA ARG A 114 15.68 3.28 -10.57
C ARG A 114 16.21 3.90 -11.86
N ASP A 115 17.52 4.13 -11.94
CA ASP A 115 18.14 4.81 -13.08
C ASP A 115 17.99 4.00 -14.38
N GLU A 116 18.06 2.66 -14.32
CA GLU A 116 17.84 1.80 -15.49
C GLU A 116 16.39 1.87 -15.98
N ILE A 117 15.42 1.96 -15.06
CA ILE A 117 14.00 2.10 -15.39
C ILE A 117 13.75 3.47 -16.03
N GLU A 118 14.25 4.56 -15.45
CA GLU A 118 14.15 5.93 -15.99
C GLU A 118 14.75 6.00 -17.40
N ASP A 119 15.96 5.45 -17.61
CA ASP A 119 16.62 5.41 -18.92
C ASP A 119 15.77 4.68 -19.98
N ARG A 120 15.13 3.56 -19.58
CA ARG A 120 14.27 2.77 -20.48
C ARG A 120 12.97 3.48 -20.82
N GLU A 121 12.35 4.18 -19.86
CA GLU A 121 11.15 4.98 -20.11
C GLU A 121 11.44 6.18 -21.01
N TRP A 122 12.60 6.83 -20.82
CA TRP A 122 13.07 7.88 -21.70
C TRP A 122 13.28 7.37 -23.13
N GLU A 123 13.94 6.22 -23.29
CA GLU A 123 14.18 5.59 -24.60
C GLU A 123 12.86 5.24 -25.29
N PHE A 124 11.91 4.64 -24.57
CA PHE A 124 10.59 4.34 -25.09
C PHE A 124 9.85 5.60 -25.55
N SER A 125 9.85 6.66 -24.73
CA SER A 125 9.25 7.95 -25.07
C SER A 125 9.93 8.62 -26.26
N ARG A 126 11.24 8.45 -26.42
CA ARG A 126 11.99 8.92 -27.60
C ARG A 126 11.55 8.17 -28.86
N MET A 127 11.42 6.85 -28.79
CA MET A 127 10.97 6.02 -29.92
C MET A 127 9.59 6.47 -30.41
N LEU A 128 8.63 6.67 -29.50
CA LEU A 128 7.27 7.10 -29.85
C LEU A 128 7.24 8.48 -30.53
N ARG A 129 8.10 9.41 -30.09
CA ARG A 129 8.23 10.75 -30.68
C ARG A 129 8.91 10.76 -32.06
N ALA A 130 9.79 9.80 -32.33
CA ALA A 130 10.47 9.68 -33.62
C ALA A 130 9.57 9.12 -34.73
N THR A 131 8.45 8.48 -34.36
CA THR A 131 7.45 7.91 -35.28
C THR A 131 6.26 8.81 -35.57
N ALA A 132 6.20 10.01 -34.98
CA ALA A 132 5.14 11.01 -35.17
C ALA A 132 5.62 12.17 -36.07
#